data_AF-A0A1R2B7X1-F1
#
_entry.id   AF-A0A1R2B7X1-F1
#
_cell.length_a   1.000
_cell.length_b   1.000
_cell.length_c   1.000
_cell.angle_alpha   90.00
_cell.angle_beta   90.00
_cell.angle_gamma   90.00
#
_symmetry.space_group_name_H-M   'P 1'
#
loop_
_entity.id
_entity.type
_entity.pdbx_description
1 polymer ?
#
loop_
_entity_poly.entity_id
_entity_poly.type
_entity_poly.pdbx_seq_one_letter_code
_entity_poly.pdbx_strand_id
1 'polypeptide(L)'
;MKIYWKILIWLGLLYCFTKVGLGEVFCVISGIGFIFYNLGERKGGHSAYSVFNEGCQKLAGDIDPTSMLKRKTETKTPNNLVNPSYLVKNHRLANKPCPCGSGKKHKKCCLHAQDPDDD
;
A
#
# COMPACT_ATOMS: atom_id res chain seq x y z
N MET A 1 -0.44 2.35 -40.20
CA MET A 1 0.87 2.91 -40.60
C MET A 1 1.70 3.49 -39.44
N LYS A 2 1.13 4.27 -38.52
CA LYS A 2 1.89 4.97 -37.46
C LYS A 2 2.56 4.11 -36.36
N ILE A 3 2.25 2.82 -36.27
CA ILE A 3 2.88 1.93 -35.27
C ILE A 3 4.06 1.14 -35.87
N TYR A 4 3.94 0.74 -37.14
CA TYR A 4 4.94 -0.07 -37.84
C TYR A 4 6.29 0.66 -37.97
N TRP A 5 6.30 1.96 -38.27
CA TRP A 5 7.56 2.72 -38.32
C TRP A 5 8.28 2.80 -36.98
N LYS A 6 7.54 2.86 -35.85
CA LYS A 6 8.12 2.83 -34.50
C LYS A 6 8.76 1.48 -34.21
N ILE A 7 8.10 0.39 -34.62
CA ILE A 7 8.62 -0.97 -34.49
C ILE A 7 9.90 -1.13 -35.33
N LEU A 8 9.91 -0.63 -36.56
CA LEU A 8 11.09 -0.67 -37.43
C LEU A 8 12.27 0.13 -36.85
N ILE A 9 12.02 1.31 -36.29
CA ILE A 9 13.05 2.09 -35.60
C ILE A 9 13.58 1.35 -34.37
N TRP A 10 12.70 0.74 -33.58
CA TRP A 10 13.09 -0.02 -32.39
C TRP A 10 13.96 -1.24 -32.77
N LEU A 11 13.61 -1.97 -33.83
CA LEU A 11 14.41 -3.07 -34.37
C LEU A 11 15.76 -2.59 -34.92
N GLY A 12 15.79 -1.43 -35.59
CA GLY A 12 17.02 -0.81 -36.06
C GLY A 12 17.96 -0.40 -34.93
N LEU A 13 17.42 0.18 -33.85
CA LEU A 13 18.17 0.49 -32.64
C LEU A 13 18.70 -0.78 -31.98
N LEU A 14 17.86 -1.81 -31.81
CA LEU A 14 18.29 -3.10 -31.28
C LEU A 14 19.47 -3.69 -32.07
N TYR A 15 19.41 -3.65 -33.40
CA TYR A 15 20.50 -4.10 -34.27
C TYR A 15 21.78 -3.26 -34.08
N CYS A 16 21.66 -1.94 -33.96
CA CYS A 16 22.81 -1.07 -33.68
C CYS A 16 23.46 -1.40 -32.32
N PHE A 17 22.67 -1.57 -31.27
CA PHE A 17 23.17 -1.87 -29.92
C PHE A 17 23.79 -3.26 -29.80
N THR A 18 23.33 -4.25 -30.58
CA THR A 18 23.99 -5.58 -30.64
C THR A 18 25.38 -5.49 -31.28
N LYS A 19 25.61 -4.59 -32.24
CA LYS A 19 26.96 -4.35 -32.80
C LYS A 19 27.93 -3.71 -31.82
N VAL A 20 27.41 -2.92 -30.87
CA VAL A 20 28.20 -2.29 -29.80
C VAL A 20 28.42 -3.25 -28.61
N GLY A 21 27.75 -4.42 -28.59
CA GLY A 21 27.81 -5.38 -27.48
C GLY A 21 26.88 -5.06 -26.29
N LEU A 22 26.01 -4.06 -26.43
CA LEU A 22 25.06 -3.60 -25.40
C LEU A 22 23.60 -4.02 -25.70
N GLY A 23 23.40 -4.97 -26.61
CA GLY A 23 22.06 -5.39 -27.05
C GLY A 23 21.19 -5.94 -25.92
N GLU A 24 21.78 -6.69 -24.99
CA GLU A 24 21.07 -7.29 -23.85
C GLU A 24 20.49 -6.22 -22.92
N VAL A 25 21.28 -5.19 -22.59
CA VAL A 25 20.87 -4.06 -21.75
C VAL A 25 19.72 -3.31 -22.41
N PHE A 26 19.79 -3.09 -23.73
CA PHE A 26 18.72 -2.46 -24.49
C PHE A 26 17.42 -3.28 -24.46
N CYS A 27 17.50 -4.61 -24.57
CA CYS A 27 16.34 -5.51 -24.46
C CYS A 27 15.70 -5.43 -23.07
N VAL A 28 16.49 -5.50 -22.00
CA VAL A 28 15.99 -5.47 -20.62
C VAL A 28 15.30 -4.13 -20.33
N ILE A 29 15.93 -3.00 -20.67
CA ILE A 29 15.35 -1.67 -20.46
C ILE A 29 14.08 -1.49 -21.30
N SER A 30 14.08 -1.95 -22.55
CA SER A 30 12.89 -1.91 -23.41
C SER A 30 11.75 -2.75 -22.83
N GLY A 31 12.04 -3.95 -22.31
CA GLY A 31 11.05 -4.82 -21.66
C GLY A 31 10.43 -4.16 -20.42
N ILE A 32 11.26 -3.59 -19.55
CA ILE A 32 10.80 -2.84 -18.38
C ILE A 32 9.93 -1.65 -18.82
N GLY A 33 10.39 -0.87 -19.79
CA GLY A 33 9.64 0.25 -20.34
C GLY A 33 8.28 -0.17 -20.92
N PHE A 34 8.22 -1.33 -21.58
CA PHE A 34 6.97 -1.87 -22.12
C PHE A 34 6.00 -2.31 -21.03
N ILE A 35 6.48 -2.91 -19.94
CA ILE A 35 5.67 -3.24 -18.77
C ILE A 35 5.02 -1.97 -18.22
N PHE A 36 5.80 -0.91 -18.01
CA PHE A 36 5.26 0.37 -17.54
C PHE A 36 4.32 1.05 -18.54
N TYR A 37 4.60 0.92 -19.84
CA TYR A 37 3.71 1.42 -20.89
C TYR A 37 2.38 0.65 -20.93
N ASN A 38 2.39 -0.62 -20.55
CA ASN A 38 1.20 -1.46 -20.46
C ASN A 38 0.48 -1.35 -19.12
N LEU A 39 1.10 -0.76 -18.09
CA LEU A 39 0.46 -0.47 -16.82
C LEU A 39 -0.63 0.60 -17.04
N GLY A 40 -1.86 0.13 -17.26
CA GLY A 40 -3.03 0.98 -17.36
C GLY A 40 -3.38 1.65 -16.03
N GLU A 41 -4.20 2.69 -16.11
CA GLU A 41 -4.74 3.35 -14.91
C GLU A 41 -5.70 2.42 -14.15
N ARG A 42 -5.55 2.36 -12.83
CA ARG A 42 -6.45 1.59 -11.97
C ARG A 42 -7.86 2.17 -12.01
N LYS A 43 -8.77 1.49 -12.71
CA LYS A 43 -10.22 1.76 -12.64
C LYS A 43 -10.82 1.10 -11.39
N GLY A 44 -10.54 1.67 -10.21
CA GLY A 44 -11.31 1.44 -8.98
C GLY A 44 -11.58 0.00 -8.54
N GLY A 45 -10.73 -0.96 -8.88
CA GLY A 45 -10.94 -2.38 -8.57
C GLY A 45 -10.46 -2.79 -7.18
N HIS A 46 -11.12 -3.80 -6.63
CA HIS A 46 -10.71 -4.54 -5.43
C HIS A 46 -9.24 -4.98 -5.57
N SER A 47 -8.36 -4.40 -4.76
CA SER A 47 -7.00 -4.92 -4.64
C SER A 47 -7.07 -6.30 -3.96
N ALA A 48 -6.05 -7.16 -4.13
CA ALA A 48 -5.98 -8.39 -3.34
C ALA A 48 -6.08 -8.12 -1.82
N TYR A 49 -5.70 -6.91 -1.39
CA TYR A 49 -5.81 -6.42 -0.02
C TYR A 49 -7.24 -6.09 0.43
N SER A 50 -8.19 -5.84 -0.48
CA SER A 50 -9.57 -5.56 -0.09
C SER A 50 -10.34 -6.79 0.42
N VAL A 51 -9.76 -8.00 0.28
CA VAL A 51 -10.25 -9.22 0.94
C VAL A 51 -10.22 -9.07 2.47
N PHE A 52 -9.26 -8.29 2.99
CA PHE A 52 -9.08 -8.08 4.43
C PHE A 52 -9.47 -6.66 4.89
N ASN A 53 -9.76 -5.77 3.96
CA ASN A 53 -10.12 -4.38 4.23
C ASN A 53 -11.15 -3.92 3.19
N GLU A 54 -12.40 -4.33 3.41
CA GLU A 54 -13.53 -3.94 2.57
C GLU A 54 -13.60 -2.41 2.44
N GLY A 55 -13.73 -1.92 1.20
CA GLY A 55 -13.76 -0.49 0.93
C GLY A 55 -12.42 0.26 1.10
N CYS A 56 -11.30 -0.46 1.24
CA CYS A 56 -9.95 0.12 1.37
C CYS A 56 -9.90 1.25 2.41
N GLN A 57 -10.49 1.00 3.59
CA GLN A 57 -10.55 2.00 4.66
C GLN A 57 -9.14 2.30 5.20
N LYS A 58 -8.95 3.51 5.72
CA LYS A 58 -7.65 3.90 6.31
C LYS A 58 -7.33 3.02 7.51
N LEU A 59 -6.11 2.51 7.55
CA LEU A 59 -5.63 1.70 8.66
C LEU A 59 -5.11 2.61 9.78
N ALA A 60 -5.21 2.13 11.02
CA ALA A 60 -4.63 2.82 12.16
C ALA A 60 -3.09 2.85 12.03
N GLY A 61 -2.53 4.06 11.82
CA GLY A 61 -1.10 4.26 11.59
C GLY A 61 -0.72 4.57 10.14
N ASP A 62 -1.69 4.55 9.21
CA ASP A 62 -1.51 5.03 7.86
C ASP A 62 -1.14 6.54 7.86
N ILE A 63 -0.21 6.91 6.98
CA ILE A 63 0.25 8.28 6.85
C ILE A 63 -0.64 8.96 5.81
N ASP A 64 -1.71 9.60 6.30
CA ASP A 64 -2.50 10.48 5.46
C ASP A 64 -1.87 11.89 5.48
N PRO A 65 -1.28 12.38 4.38
CA PRO A 65 -0.65 13.69 4.33
C PRO A 65 -1.64 14.82 4.64
N THR A 66 -2.94 14.64 4.35
CA THR A 66 -3.97 15.64 4.70
C THR A 66 -4.22 15.71 6.22
N SER A 67 -4.08 14.58 6.91
CA SER A 67 -4.15 14.51 8.38
C SER A 67 -2.91 15.14 9.05
N MET A 68 -1.77 15.14 8.37
CA MET A 68 -0.53 15.78 8.88
C MET A 68 -0.58 17.30 8.82
N LEU A 69 -1.28 17.86 7.83
CA LEU A 69 -1.49 19.31 7.71
C LEU A 69 -2.49 19.84 8.74
N LYS A 70 -3.39 19.01 9.26
CA LYS A 70 -4.31 19.38 10.36
C LYS A 70 -3.62 19.25 11.72
N ARG A 71 -2.87 20.27 12.11
CA ARG A 71 -2.45 20.44 13.52
C ARG A 71 -3.41 21.40 14.23
N LYS A 72 -3.96 20.90 15.35
CA LYS A 72 -4.64 21.61 16.45
C LYS A 72 -6.14 21.90 16.30
N THR A 73 -6.97 20.85 16.24
CA THR A 73 -8.19 20.66 17.06
C THR A 73 -8.80 19.31 16.69
N GLU A 74 -9.39 18.65 17.69
CA GLU A 74 -10.15 17.39 17.58
C GLU A 74 -9.35 16.09 17.54
N THR A 75 -9.08 15.61 18.74
CA THR A 75 -9.02 14.19 19.11
C THR A 75 -10.37 13.50 18.85
N LYS A 76 -10.82 13.41 17.59
CA LYS A 76 -11.87 12.46 17.21
C LYS A 76 -11.21 11.31 16.49
N THR A 77 -11.08 10.19 17.20
CA THR A 77 -10.83 8.89 16.57
C THR A 77 -11.89 8.72 15.48
N PRO A 78 -11.52 8.59 14.19
CA PRO A 78 -12.51 8.39 13.15
C PRO A 78 -13.23 7.07 13.42
N ASN A 79 -14.56 7.12 13.48
CA ASN A 79 -15.44 5.99 13.79
C ASN A 79 -15.42 4.88 12.70
N ASN A 80 -14.66 5.07 11.62
CA ASN A 80 -14.48 4.16 10.46
C ASN A 80 -13.08 3.51 10.47
N LEU A 81 -12.60 3.08 11.63
CA LEU A 81 -11.49 2.14 11.71
C LEU A 81 -12.10 0.75 11.85
N VAL A 82 -11.81 -0.14 10.89
CA VAL A 82 -12.30 -1.52 10.90
C VAL A 82 -11.91 -2.21 12.23
N ASN A 83 -12.77 -3.13 12.70
CA ASN A 83 -12.87 -3.61 14.08
C ASN A 83 -11.51 -3.99 14.71
N PRO A 84 -11.16 -3.47 15.90
CA PRO A 84 -9.84 -3.62 16.53
C PRO A 84 -9.43 -5.05 16.95
N SER A 85 -10.19 -6.10 16.62
CA SER A 85 -9.81 -7.48 16.95
C SER A 85 -8.49 -7.93 16.30
N TYR A 86 -8.04 -7.26 15.23
CA TYR A 86 -6.73 -7.45 14.61
C TYR A 86 -5.73 -6.32 14.93
N LEU A 87 -5.92 -5.55 16.02
CA LEU A 87 -4.88 -4.61 16.50
C LEU A 87 -3.66 -5.39 17.01
N VAL A 88 -2.87 -5.84 16.05
CA VAL A 88 -1.46 -6.20 16.16
C VAL A 88 -0.80 -5.17 17.06
N LYS A 89 -0.11 -5.65 18.11
CA LYS A 89 0.79 -4.96 19.04
C LYS A 89 1.35 -3.63 18.50
N ASN A 90 0.55 -2.58 18.49
CA ASN A 90 0.97 -1.29 18.00
C ASN A 90 1.36 -0.46 19.22
N HIS A 91 2.66 -0.28 19.45
CA HIS A 91 3.18 0.39 20.66
C HIS A 91 2.57 1.79 20.86
N ARG A 92 2.18 2.46 19.76
CA ARG A 92 1.54 3.78 19.77
C ARG A 92 0.09 3.78 20.28
N LEU A 93 -0.60 2.64 20.26
CA LEU A 93 -1.97 2.50 20.78
C LEU A 93 -2.01 1.97 22.22
N ALA A 94 -0.93 1.38 22.72
CA ALA A 94 -0.87 0.72 24.02
C ALA A 94 -1.34 1.61 25.20
N ASN A 95 -0.98 2.90 25.21
CA ASN A 95 -1.33 3.84 26.29
C ASN A 95 -2.60 4.66 26.04
N LYS A 96 -3.24 4.55 24.87
CA LYS A 96 -4.48 5.29 24.55
C LYS A 96 -5.69 4.64 25.26
N PRO A 97 -6.79 5.37 25.50
CA PRO A 97 -8.03 4.79 26.03
C PRO A 97 -8.53 3.66 25.11
N CYS A 98 -8.98 2.57 25.71
CA CYS A 98 -9.39 1.38 24.98
C CYS A 98 -10.65 1.65 24.13
N PRO A 99 -10.68 1.23 22.84
CA PRO A 99 -11.81 1.45 21.96
C PRO A 99 -13.10 0.72 22.38
N CYS A 100 -13.02 -0.25 23.31
CA CYS A 100 -14.20 -0.93 23.86
C CYS A 100 -15.00 -0.10 24.88
N GLY A 101 -14.61 1.16 25.13
CA GLY A 101 -15.33 2.06 26.03
C GLY A 101 -15.09 1.84 27.54
N SER A 102 -14.18 0.93 27.91
CA SER A 102 -13.92 0.59 29.33
C SER A 102 -13.23 1.68 30.15
N GLY A 103 -12.78 2.78 29.53
CA GLY A 103 -11.99 3.84 30.16
C GLY A 103 -10.55 3.43 30.55
N LYS A 104 -10.19 2.14 30.44
CA LYS A 104 -8.85 1.62 30.75
C LYS A 104 -7.88 1.88 29.59
N LYS A 105 -6.57 1.91 29.86
CA LYS A 105 -5.53 1.93 28.81
C LYS A 105 -5.66 0.68 27.94
N HIS A 106 -5.48 0.81 26.63
CA HIS A 106 -5.68 -0.29 25.68
C HIS A 106 -4.84 -1.53 26.02
N LYS A 107 -3.56 -1.34 26.41
CA LYS A 107 -2.65 -2.42 26.87
C LYS A 107 -3.07 -3.12 28.17
N LYS A 108 -3.96 -2.51 28.97
CA LYS A 108 -4.50 -3.06 30.23
C LYS A 108 -5.96 -3.50 30.08
N CYS A 109 -6.43 -3.65 28.85
CA CYS A 109 -7.80 -3.99 28.53
C CYS A 109 -7.82 -5.05 27.42
N CYS A 110 -8.33 -4.74 26.23
CA CYS A 110 -8.46 -5.73 25.15
C CYS A 110 -7.13 -6.37 24.70
N LEU A 111 -5.99 -5.69 24.84
CA LEU A 111 -4.67 -6.27 24.53
C LEU A 111 -4.13 -7.20 25.63
N HIS A 112 -4.66 -7.11 26.86
CA HIS A 112 -4.24 -7.97 27.98
C HIS A 112 -5.08 -9.25 28.05
N ALA A 113 -6.24 -9.27 27.38
CA ALA A 113 -7.15 -10.41 27.33
C ALA A 113 -6.76 -11.45 26.25
N GLN A 114 -5.62 -11.26 25.56
CA GLN A 114 -5.15 -12.15 24.48
C GLN A 114 -4.22 -13.28 24.96
N ASP A 115 -4.01 -13.45 26.26
CA ASP A 115 -3.32 -14.61 26.82
C ASP A 115 -4.31 -15.55 27.55
N PRO A 116 -5.16 -16.33 26.85
CA PRO A 116 -5.57 -17.63 27.35
C PRO A 116 -4.62 -18.70 26.78
N ASP A 117 -4.31 -19.70 27.60
CA ASP A 117 -3.50 -20.90 27.30
C ASP A 117 -2.03 -20.82 27.76
N ASP A 118 -1.82 -20.62 29.07
CA ASP A 118 -0.74 -21.24 29.84
C ASP A 118 -1.40 -22.12 30.92
N ASP A 119 -1.88 -23.30 30.55
CA ASP A 119 -2.12 -24.47 31.43
C ASP A 119 -1.75 -25.76 30.67
#